data_AF-A0A3L7ZKJ8-F1
#
_entry.id   AF-A0A3L7ZKJ8-F1
#
_cell.length_a   1.000
_cell.length_b   1.000
_cell.length_c   1.000
_cell.angle_alpha   90.00
_cell.angle_beta   90.00
_cell.angle_gamma   90.00
#
_symmetry.space_group_name_H-M   'P 1'
#
loop_
_entity.id
_entity.type
_entity.pdbx_description
1 polymer ?
#
loop_
_entity_poly.entity_id
_entity_poly.type
_entity_poly.pdbx_seq_one_letter_code
_entity_poly.pdbx_strand_id
1 'polypeptide(L)'
;MKRNPLFVALSNPKGGMEKSTFTVLLASYFHCLNGYNVLVVNCDYPQHSISAMRDKEVGNIEKNVHLRCMLCGQFDRTCKKVYPVLAGVPGKELETTLPLTGGCDHSLF
;
A
#
# COMPACT_ATOMS: atom_id res chain seq x y z
N MET A 1 -15.35 13.37 14.91
CA MET A 1 -15.03 12.15 15.68
C MET A 1 -13.56 11.81 15.46
N LYS A 2 -12.77 11.62 16.54
CA LYS A 2 -11.40 11.09 16.44
C LYS A 2 -11.52 9.63 15.98
N ARG A 3 -11.06 9.30 14.78
CA ARG A 3 -10.99 7.90 14.32
C ARG A 3 -9.66 7.33 14.80
N ASN A 4 -9.72 6.30 15.64
CA ASN A 4 -8.51 5.59 16.06
C ASN A 4 -8.07 4.66 14.92
N PRO A 5 -6.80 4.72 14.49
CA PRO A 5 -6.30 3.81 13.46
C PRO A 5 -6.33 2.36 13.98
N LEU A 6 -6.70 1.43 13.10
CA LEU A 6 -6.58 0.00 13.35
C LEU A 6 -5.24 -0.48 12.83
N PHE A 7 -4.43 -1.07 13.70
CA PHE A 7 -3.14 -1.67 13.33
C PHE A 7 -3.31 -3.18 13.15
N VAL A 8 -2.88 -3.69 11.99
CA VAL A 8 -2.93 -5.11 11.65
C VAL A 8 -1.54 -5.55 11.24
N ALA A 9 -1.03 -6.61 11.88
CA ALA A 9 0.27 -7.20 11.56
C ALA A 9 0.08 -8.64 11.09
N LEU A 10 0.65 -8.97 9.92
CA LEU A 10 0.67 -10.33 9.40
C LEU A 10 2.09 -10.90 9.52
N SER A 11 2.29 -11.78 10.50
CA SER A 11 3.58 -12.39 10.80
C SER A 11 3.50 -13.91 10.77
N ASN A 12 4.50 -14.55 10.18
CA ASN A 12 4.67 -16.00 10.16
C ASN A 12 6.16 -16.30 10.05
N PRO A 13 6.73 -17.13 10.96
CA PRO A 13 8.16 -17.44 10.97
C PRO A 13 8.64 -18.20 9.72
N LYS A 14 7.73 -18.85 8.98
CA LYS A 14 8.08 -19.59 7.76
C LYS A 14 7.91 -18.73 6.51
N GLY A 15 8.96 -18.65 5.69
CA GLY A 15 8.92 -18.07 4.35
C GLY A 15 8.00 -18.86 3.41
N GLY A 16 7.46 -18.21 2.38
CA GLY A 16 6.59 -18.87 1.39
C GLY A 16 5.15 -19.14 1.83
N MET A 17 4.72 -18.60 2.97
CA MET A 17 3.34 -18.73 3.49
C MET A 17 2.42 -17.60 3.03
N GLU A 18 2.68 -17.02 1.86
CA GLU A 18 1.82 -16.03 1.18
C GLU A 18 1.43 -14.77 1.99
N LYS A 19 2.19 -14.41 3.04
CA LYS A 19 1.94 -13.22 3.87
C LYS A 19 1.77 -11.95 3.04
N SER A 20 2.67 -11.75 2.07
CA SER A 20 2.65 -10.57 1.20
C SER A 20 1.38 -10.52 0.35
N THR A 21 0.96 -11.67 -0.18
CA THR A 21 -0.30 -11.81 -0.93
C THR A 21 -1.51 -11.48 -0.06
N PHE A 22 -1.60 -12.07 1.14
CA PHE A 22 -2.67 -11.78 2.09
C PHE A 22 -2.69 -10.30 2.50
N THR A 23 -1.52 -9.69 2.70
CA THR A 23 -1.39 -8.27 3.04
C THR A 23 -1.96 -7.38 1.94
N VAL A 24 -1.58 -7.63 0.67
CA VAL A 24 -2.08 -6.86 -0.48
C VAL A 24 -3.59 -7.07 -0.68
N LEU A 25 -4.09 -8.29 -0.50
CA LEU A 25 -5.52 -8.58 -0.62
C LEU A 25 -6.32 -7.86 0.46
N LEU A 26 -5.87 -7.91 1.72
CA LEU A 26 -6.54 -7.25 2.84
C LEU A 26 -6.51 -5.73 2.69
N ALA A 27 -5.37 -5.16 2.29
CA ALA A 27 -5.23 -3.73 2.03
C ALA A 27 -6.18 -3.27 0.92
N SER A 28 -6.22 -4.02 -0.19
CA SER A 28 -7.09 -3.73 -1.33
C SER A 28 -8.58 -3.87 -0.98
N TYR A 29 -8.95 -4.88 -0.18
CA TYR A 29 -10.31 -5.05 0.31
C TYR A 29 -10.77 -3.83 1.11
N PHE A 30 -10.02 -3.48 2.16
CA PHE A 30 -10.39 -2.33 3.00
C PHE A 30 -10.33 -1.00 2.27
N HIS A 31 -9.39 -0.82 1.34
CA HIS A 31 -9.24 0.42 0.60
C HIS A 31 -10.33 0.58 -0.47
N CYS A 32 -10.46 -0.40 -1.37
CA CYS A 32 -11.29 -0.31 -2.56
C CYS A 32 -12.76 -0.64 -2.28
N LEU A 33 -13.06 -1.62 -1.42
CA LEU A 33 -14.45 -2.04 -1.16
C LEU A 33 -15.06 -1.32 0.04
N ASN A 34 -14.29 -1.11 1.10
CA ASN A 34 -14.81 -0.53 2.34
C ASN A 34 -14.49 0.96 2.51
N GLY A 35 -13.72 1.55 1.60
CA GLY A 35 -13.46 2.98 1.62
C GLY A 35 -12.56 3.47 2.76
N TYR A 36 -11.74 2.61 3.38
CA TYR A 36 -10.77 3.04 4.39
C TYR A 36 -9.52 3.70 3.79
N ASN A 37 -8.91 4.62 4.54
CA ASN A 37 -7.56 5.08 4.27
C ASN A 37 -6.60 4.02 4.79
N VAL A 38 -5.82 3.43 3.89
CA VAL A 38 -4.94 2.30 4.17
C VAL A 38 -3.51 2.73 3.90
N LEU A 39 -2.59 2.27 4.74
CA LEU A 39 -1.15 2.37 4.55
C LEU A 39 -0.59 0.97 4.76
N VAL A 40 0.25 0.51 3.85
CA VAL A 40 0.99 -0.75 4.00
C VAL A 40 2.44 -0.44 4.36
N VAL A 41 2.90 -0.97 5.48
CA VAL A 41 4.33 -0.95 5.85
C VAL A 41 4.90 -2.34 5.56
N ASN A 42 5.80 -2.40 4.59
CA ASN A 42 6.43 -3.61 4.12
C ASN A 42 7.70 -3.90 4.93
N CYS A 43 7.53 -4.62 6.04
CA CYS A 43 8.62 -5.00 6.96
C CYS A 43 9.36 -6.28 6.54
N ASP A 44 9.29 -6.69 5.28
CA ASP A 44 9.93 -7.92 4.74
C ASP A 44 11.40 -7.68 4.35
N TYR A 45 12.20 -7.03 5.21
CA TYR A 45 13.62 -6.79 4.90
C TYR A 45 14.41 -8.12 4.90
N PRO A 46 15.29 -8.38 3.92
CA PRO A 46 15.67 -7.51 2.79
C PRO A 46 14.85 -7.69 1.51
N GLN A 47 13.95 -8.68 1.44
CA GLN A 47 13.21 -9.02 0.21
C GLN A 47 12.26 -7.92 -0.29
N HIS A 48 11.61 -7.20 0.61
CA HIS A 48 10.58 -6.19 0.33
C HIS A 48 9.63 -6.57 -0.81
N SER A 49 9.11 -7.79 -0.77
CA SER A 49 8.31 -8.37 -1.85
C SER A 49 7.14 -7.48 -2.31
N ILE A 50 6.42 -6.83 -1.39
CA ILE A 50 5.30 -5.94 -1.73
C ILE A 50 5.77 -4.66 -2.46
N SER A 51 6.86 -4.05 -2.01
CA SER A 51 7.42 -2.85 -2.63
C SER A 51 7.89 -3.15 -4.06
N ALA A 52 8.61 -4.26 -4.25
CA ALA A 52 9.03 -4.69 -5.58
C ALA A 52 7.85 -4.94 -6.53
N MET A 53 6.75 -5.52 -6.02
CA MET A 53 5.51 -5.67 -6.79
C MET A 53 4.89 -4.32 -7.15
N ARG A 54 4.85 -3.37 -6.21
CA ARG A 54 4.31 -2.02 -6.43
C ARG A 54 5.11 -1.25 -7.49
N ASP A 55 6.44 -1.29 -7.43
CA ASP A 55 7.30 -0.61 -8.40
C ASP A 55 7.11 -1.16 -9.81
N LYS A 56 6.98 -2.49 -9.94
CA LYS A 56 6.67 -3.15 -11.21
C LYS A 56 5.28 -2.75 -11.73
N GLU A 57 4.29 -2.66 -10.85
CA GLU A 57 2.94 -2.23 -11.20
C GLU A 57 2.93 -0.79 -11.74
N VAL A 58 3.60 0.14 -11.04
CA VAL A 58 3.76 1.52 -11.48
C VAL A 58 4.44 1.59 -12.84
N GLY A 59 5.57 0.89 -13.02
CA GLY A 59 6.27 0.87 -14.29
C GLY A 59 5.45 0.28 -15.45
N ASN A 60 4.54 -0.67 -15.17
CA ASN A 60 3.62 -1.19 -16.17
C ASN A 60 2.53 -0.18 -16.52
N ILE A 61 1.97 0.50 -15.51
CA ILE A 61 0.95 1.54 -15.70
C ILE A 61 1.54 2.67 -16.55
N GLU A 62 2.72 3.18 -16.21
CA GLU A 62 3.36 4.28 -16.96
C GLU A 62 3.52 3.98 -18.46
N LYS A 63 3.86 2.73 -18.79
CA LYS A 63 4.12 2.29 -20.16
C LYS A 63 2.85 1.90 -20.96
N ASN A 64 1.71 1.73 -20.30
CA ASN A 64 0.50 1.21 -20.95
C ASN A 64 -0.70 2.16 -20.75
N VAL A 65 -1.10 2.82 -21.84
CA VAL A 65 -2.23 3.78 -21.85
C VAL A 65 -3.54 3.14 -21.36
N HIS A 66 -3.79 1.88 -21.70
CA HIS A 66 -5.01 1.21 -21.23
C HIS A 66 -5.02 1.05 -19.70
N LEU A 67 -3.89 0.66 -19.10
CA LEU A 67 -3.75 0.58 -17.65
C LEU A 67 -3.92 1.95 -16.98
N ARG A 68 -3.40 3.02 -17.59
CA ARG A 68 -3.57 4.40 -17.10
C ARG A 68 -5.04 4.83 -17.13
N CYS A 69 -5.75 4.55 -18.23
CA CYS A 69 -7.19 4.82 -18.31
C CYS A 69 -7.98 4.04 -17.25
N MET A 70 -7.63 2.77 -17.01
CA MET A 70 -8.26 1.99 -15.94
C MET A 70 -7.99 2.59 -14.55
N LEU A 71 -6.76 3.04 -14.28
CA LEU A 71 -6.43 3.71 -13.02
C LEU A 71 -7.22 5.01 -12.84
N CYS A 72 -7.30 5.84 -13.88
CA CYS A 72 -8.12 7.06 -13.89
C CYS A 72 -9.60 6.74 -13.61
N GLY A 73 -10.15 5.74 -14.29
CA GLY A 73 -11.54 5.32 -14.07
C GLY A 73 -11.80 4.78 -12.67
N GLN A 74 -10.81 4.17 -12.00
CA GLN A 74 -10.92 3.78 -10.60
C GLN A 74 -10.96 5.01 -9.69
N PHE A 75 -10.09 6.00 -9.95
CA PHE A 75 -10.09 7.26 -9.21
C PHE A 75 -11.43 7.99 -9.36
N ASP A 76 -11.96 8.10 -10.58
CA ASP A 76 -13.25 8.78 -10.83
C ASP A 76 -14.43 8.12 -10.10
N ARG A 77 -14.39 6.78 -9.93
CA ARG A 77 -15.46 6.03 -9.25
C ARG A 77 -15.36 6.09 -7.73
N THR A 78 -14.14 6.14 -7.20
CA THR A 78 -13.89 5.96 -5.75
C THR A 78 -13.45 7.25 -5.06
N CYS A 79 -13.04 8.26 -5.81
CA CYS A 79 -12.36 9.47 -5.37
C CYS A 79 -11.15 9.18 -4.46
N LYS A 80 -10.45 8.07 -4.72
CA LYS A 80 -9.34 7.59 -3.90
C LYS A 80 -8.08 7.37 -4.72
N LYS A 81 -6.99 7.96 -4.23
CA LYS A 81 -5.63 7.64 -4.68
C LYS A 81 -5.25 6.24 -4.20
N VAL A 82 -4.32 5.60 -4.92
CA VAL A 82 -3.74 4.31 -4.54
C VAL A 82 -3.17 4.39 -3.13
N TYR A 83 -3.38 3.35 -2.32
CA TYR A 83 -2.80 3.32 -0.98
C TYR A 83 -1.27 3.24 -1.05
N PRO A 84 -0.56 4.00 -0.19
CA PRO A 84 0.90 3.96 -0.14
C PRO A 84 1.43 2.63 0.39
N VAL A 85 2.58 2.21 -0.14
CA VAL A 85 3.38 1.10 0.36
C VAL A 85 4.74 1.66 0.75
N LEU A 86 5.13 1.53 2.02
CA LEU A 86 6.42 1.99 2.52
C LEU A 86 7.32 0.79 2.80
N ALA A 87 8.55 0.82 2.32
CA ALA A 87 9.55 -0.18 2.71
C ALA A 87 10.05 0.13 4.12
N GLY A 88 9.77 -0.74 5.08
CA GLY A 88 10.20 -0.59 6.47
C GLY A 88 11.63 -1.10 6.65
N VAL A 89 12.51 -0.32 7.27
CA VAL A 89 13.82 -0.80 7.71
C VAL A 89 13.72 -1.22 9.17
N PRO A 90 14.27 -2.38 9.56
CA PRO A 90 14.27 -2.83 10.96
C PRO A 90 14.78 -1.74 11.92
N GLY A 91 13.99 -1.42 12.94
CA GLY A 91 14.33 -0.42 13.96
C GLY A 91 14.11 1.05 13.52
N LYS A 92 13.54 1.29 12.34
CA LYS A 92 13.17 2.63 11.83
C LYS A 92 11.71 2.69 11.37
N GLU A 93 10.86 1.78 11.84
CA GLU A 93 9.47 1.66 11.41
C GLU A 93 8.67 2.92 11.74
N LEU A 94 8.90 3.50 12.92
CA LEU A 94 8.22 4.72 13.35
C LEU A 94 8.62 5.89 12.44
N GLU A 95 9.92 6.12 12.23
CA GLU A 95 10.46 7.16 11.33
C GLU A 95 9.93 7.04 9.90
N THR A 96 9.77 5.80 9.41
CA THR A 96 9.25 5.53 8.07
C THR A 96 7.80 5.98 7.92
N THR A 97 7.00 5.93 8.99
CA THR A 97 5.56 6.25 8.98
C THR A 97 5.23 7.69 9.36
N LEU A 98 6.13 8.40 10.03
CA LEU A 98 5.98 9.80 10.43
C LEU A 98 5.58 10.76 9.29
N PRO A 99 6.12 10.66 8.05
CA PRO A 99 5.76 11.56 6.95
C PRO A 99 4.27 11.57 6.60
N LEU A 100 3.51 10.53 6.98
CA LEU A 100 2.10 10.39 6.63
C LEU A 100 1.14 10.87 7.73
N THR A 101 1.66 11.32 8.89
CA THR A 101 0.83 11.94 9.93
C THR A 101 0.40 13.37 9.60
N GLY A 102 0.98 13.98 8.55
CA GLY A 102 0.77 15.35 8.11
C GLY A 102 -0.09 15.50 6.85
N GLY A 103 -1.17 14.74 6.71
CA GLY A 103 -2.11 14.92 5.58
C GLY A 103 -1.63 14.30 4.26
N CYS A 104 -2.59 13.75 3.51
CA CYS A 104 -2.36 12.95 2.30
C CYS A 104 -1.95 13.81 1.08
N ASP A 105 -0.76 14.41 1.08
CA ASP A 105 -0.21 15.12 -0.08
C ASP A 105 1.14 14.56 -0.55
N HIS A 106 1.25 13.24 -0.59
CA HIS A 106 2.31 12.61 -1.38
C HIS A 106 1.76 12.13 -2.72
N SER A 107 2.37 12.70 -3.76
CA SER A 107 2.21 12.42 -5.18
C SER A 107 2.54 10.96 -5.47
N LEU A 108 1.52 10.11 -5.36
CA LEU A 108 1.21 9.24 -6.45
C LEU A 108 0.06 9.92 -7.19
N PHE A 109 0.00 9.80 -8.50
CA PHE A 109 -1.26 10.01 -9.20
C PHE A 109 -2.42 9.33 -8.44
#